data_AF-A0A7S1KX88-F1
#
_entry.id   AF-A0A7S1KX88-F1
#
_cell.length_a   1.000
_cell.length_b   1.000
_cell.length_c   1.000
_cell.angle_alpha   90.00
_cell.angle_beta   90.00
_cell.angle_gamma   90.00
#
_symmetry.space_group_name_H-M   'P 1'
#
loop_
_entity.id
_entity.type
_entity.pdbx_description
1 polymer ?
#
loop_
_entity_poly.entity_id
_entity_poly.type
_entity_poly.pdbx_seq_one_letter_code
_entity_poly.pdbx_strand_id
1 'polypeptide(L)'
;MPAEEKIPNDVPARPQPPAEGREAASKHDAKAPSLPSDVALVPNHKVGRHLVYDRYPEAYDVLMSRHDCAGVLALLNAEARRVAGLREDAPPAPTLRIADLGCGTGRLALMLLPWARRLFAADAAAPMVARCVERVAAADAALRPQLYGAPASGSEEHGRSAVMARCAFEELAALPNDVAAARGMDGGCPCAECARAAKADDGAATDGAPSKPRVIGPVAGYSVHPGAAGWGGLDMVVCGWSLSFVMTAQWGNTRWHDVVFRTVSAMVAALDASKGGVVCVVETLGNFSEAPVRRNSLHAYLANVLGFSQAWCRTDYVFTSAEEARRLVTFFFGAKVAERLAGTADPARLLECTGVWVRRFGPGETVTLAPPVG
;
A
#
# COMPACT_ATOMS: atom_id res chain seq x y z
N MET A 1 -18.55 -2.50 -41.56
CA MET A 1 -17.82 -1.31 -41.05
C MET A 1 -18.79 -0.16 -40.96
N PRO A 2 -19.00 0.40 -39.76
CA PRO A 2 -19.33 1.81 -39.61
C PRO A 2 -18.19 2.55 -38.89
N ALA A 3 -18.12 3.85 -39.16
CA ALA A 3 -16.98 4.73 -38.96
C ALA A 3 -16.67 5.03 -37.48
N GLU A 4 -15.36 5.10 -37.17
CA GLU A 4 -14.83 5.64 -35.93
C GLU A 4 -15.07 7.16 -35.88
N GLU A 5 -15.88 7.57 -34.91
CA GLU A 5 -16.09 8.98 -34.58
C GLU A 5 -14.92 9.46 -33.71
N LYS A 6 -14.09 10.35 -34.27
CA LYS A 6 -12.94 10.95 -33.58
C LYS A 6 -13.44 11.90 -32.49
N ILE A 7 -13.16 11.56 -31.24
CA ILE A 7 -13.34 12.46 -30.09
C ILE A 7 -12.20 13.50 -30.08
N PRO A 8 -12.47 14.81 -29.92
CA PRO A 8 -11.44 15.86 -29.96
C PRO A 8 -10.42 15.78 -28.82
N ASN A 9 -9.19 16.13 -29.14
CA ASN A 9 -7.98 15.92 -28.35
C ASN A 9 -7.58 17.17 -27.53
N ASP A 10 -8.54 17.86 -26.91
CA ASP A 10 -8.26 19.06 -26.11
C ASP A 10 -8.25 18.75 -24.62
N VAL A 11 -7.05 18.51 -24.08
CA VAL A 11 -6.78 18.54 -22.64
C VAL A 11 -5.86 19.75 -22.38
N PRO A 12 -6.22 20.69 -21.48
CA PRO A 12 -5.36 21.83 -21.18
C PRO A 12 -4.05 21.38 -20.54
N ALA A 13 -2.95 22.00 -20.96
CA ALA A 13 -1.61 21.75 -20.43
C ALA A 13 -1.56 21.99 -18.92
N ARG A 14 -1.13 20.96 -18.16
CA ARG A 14 -0.85 21.08 -16.71
C ARG A 14 0.54 21.69 -16.47
N PRO A 15 0.74 22.40 -15.35
CA PRO A 15 1.97 23.13 -15.05
C PRO A 15 3.19 22.19 -14.97
N GLN A 16 4.30 22.66 -15.53
CA GLN A 16 5.60 22.00 -15.49
C GLN A 16 6.12 21.90 -14.04
N PRO A 17 6.88 20.85 -13.69
CA PRO A 17 7.53 20.75 -12.39
C PRO A 17 8.54 21.92 -12.22
N PRO A 18 8.74 22.42 -10.98
CA PRO A 18 9.71 23.46 -10.72
C PRO A 18 11.14 23.00 -11.06
N ALA A 19 11.93 23.91 -11.61
CA ALA A 19 13.30 23.70 -12.02
C ALA A 19 14.18 23.25 -10.83
N GLU A 20 15.06 22.27 -11.09
CA GLU A 20 15.98 21.69 -10.11
C GLU A 20 16.95 22.75 -9.55
N GLY A 21 16.67 23.22 -8.33
CA GLY A 21 17.68 23.81 -7.47
C GLY A 21 18.33 22.71 -6.63
N ARG A 22 19.64 22.48 -6.83
CA ARG A 22 20.44 21.68 -5.91
C ARG A 22 20.55 22.43 -4.58
N GLU A 23 19.69 22.10 -3.62
CA GLU A 23 19.84 22.51 -2.23
C GLU A 23 20.36 21.33 -1.38
N ALA A 24 21.31 21.66 -0.49
CA ALA A 24 22.02 20.70 0.35
C ALA A 24 21.07 20.01 1.35
N ALA A 25 21.11 18.69 1.39
CA ALA A 25 20.31 17.86 2.29
C ALA A 25 20.56 18.25 3.77
N SER A 26 19.48 18.63 4.45
CA SER A 26 19.43 18.86 5.90
C SER A 26 19.51 17.53 6.66
N LYS A 27 20.17 17.53 7.82
CA LYS A 27 20.54 16.33 8.62
C LYS A 27 19.37 15.65 9.38
N HIS A 28 18.11 15.82 8.97
CA HIS A 28 16.97 15.27 9.70
C HIS A 28 15.97 14.42 8.88
N ASP A 29 16.31 14.03 7.65
CA ASP A 29 15.49 13.08 6.91
C ASP A 29 15.66 11.67 7.48
N ALA A 30 14.61 11.20 8.17
CA ALA A 30 14.51 9.83 8.67
C ALA A 30 14.64 8.85 7.49
N LYS A 31 15.84 8.30 7.31
CA LYS A 31 16.13 7.28 6.31
C LYS A 31 15.27 6.05 6.59
N ALA A 32 14.49 5.61 5.60
CA ALA A 32 13.72 4.38 5.69
C ALA A 32 14.63 3.20 6.14
N PRO A 33 14.16 2.30 7.01
CA PRO A 33 14.98 1.20 7.54
C PRO A 33 15.55 0.34 6.41
N SER A 34 16.84 0.00 6.52
CA SER A 34 17.60 -0.71 5.49
C SER A 34 17.10 -2.14 5.29
N LEU A 35 16.90 -2.51 4.02
CA LEU A 35 16.46 -3.83 3.56
C LEU A 35 17.59 -4.87 3.55
N PRO A 36 17.28 -6.19 3.56
CA PRO A 36 18.27 -7.25 3.41
C PRO A 36 19.07 -7.11 2.11
N SER A 37 20.38 -7.33 2.18
CA SER A 37 21.30 -7.13 1.05
C SER A 37 21.74 -8.42 0.36
N ASP A 38 21.31 -9.60 0.82
CA ASP A 38 21.86 -10.86 0.31
C ASP A 38 21.21 -11.30 -1.01
N VAL A 39 21.83 -10.86 -2.10
CA VAL A 39 21.50 -11.23 -3.48
C VAL A 39 21.56 -12.74 -3.73
N ALA A 40 22.31 -13.50 -2.91
CA ALA A 40 22.40 -14.95 -3.05
C ALA A 40 21.05 -15.64 -2.81
N LEU A 41 20.19 -15.06 -1.97
CA LEU A 41 18.83 -15.56 -1.68
C LEU A 41 17.89 -15.46 -2.88
N VAL A 42 18.20 -14.62 -3.87
CA VAL A 42 17.31 -14.35 -5.00
C VAL A 42 17.54 -15.39 -6.10
N PRO A 43 16.53 -16.14 -6.56
CA PRO A 43 16.69 -17.05 -7.69
C PRO A 43 17.27 -16.37 -8.93
N ASN A 44 18.10 -17.07 -9.70
CA ASN A 44 18.71 -16.55 -10.93
C ASN A 44 17.84 -16.74 -12.19
N HIS A 45 16.58 -17.15 -12.02
CA HIS A 45 15.62 -17.39 -13.08
C HIS A 45 14.31 -16.68 -12.76
N LYS A 46 13.48 -16.47 -13.78
CA LYS A 46 12.15 -15.86 -13.62
C LYS A 46 11.29 -16.74 -12.72
N VAL A 47 10.77 -16.14 -11.65
CA VAL A 47 9.73 -16.75 -10.83
C VAL A 47 8.38 -16.17 -11.22
N GLY A 48 7.36 -17.03 -11.31
CA GLY A 48 5.99 -16.60 -11.59
C GLY A 48 5.51 -15.61 -10.53
N ARG A 49 4.76 -14.58 -10.93
CA ARG A 49 4.43 -13.45 -10.05
C ARG A 49 3.73 -13.88 -8.75
N HIS A 50 2.74 -14.77 -8.82
CA HIS A 50 2.07 -15.30 -7.62
C HIS A 50 3.04 -16.08 -6.72
N LEU A 51 3.96 -16.84 -7.31
CA LEU A 51 4.98 -17.58 -6.55
C LEU A 51 5.99 -16.66 -5.88
N VAL A 52 6.36 -15.53 -6.51
CA VAL A 52 7.20 -14.52 -5.85
C VAL A 52 6.57 -14.09 -4.53
N TYR A 53 5.25 -13.86 -4.55
CA TYR A 53 4.55 -13.36 -3.38
C TYR A 53 4.29 -14.42 -2.30
N ASP A 54 4.08 -15.66 -2.72
CA ASP A 54 3.80 -16.79 -1.83
C ASP A 54 5.07 -17.44 -1.25
N ARG A 55 6.19 -17.44 -1.98
CA ARG A 55 7.38 -18.25 -1.59
C ARG A 55 8.67 -17.49 -1.47
N TYR A 56 8.71 -16.24 -1.92
CA TYR A 56 9.96 -15.48 -1.99
C TYR A 56 9.84 -14.04 -1.44
N PRO A 57 9.19 -13.79 -0.28
CA PRO A 57 9.05 -12.44 0.26
C PRO A 57 10.41 -11.79 0.59
N GLU A 58 11.42 -12.55 1.03
CA GLU A 58 12.77 -12.03 1.31
C GLU A 58 13.52 -11.68 0.03
N ALA A 59 13.41 -12.50 -1.02
CA ALA A 59 14.03 -12.18 -2.31
C ALA A 59 13.34 -10.99 -2.99
N TYR A 60 12.01 -10.88 -2.83
CA TYR A 60 11.25 -9.70 -3.23
C TYR A 60 11.76 -8.45 -2.50
N ASP A 61 12.01 -8.53 -1.19
CA ASP A 61 12.62 -7.46 -0.40
C ASP A 61 13.98 -7.01 -0.94
N VAL A 62 14.86 -7.95 -1.30
CA VAL A 62 16.17 -7.62 -1.89
C VAL A 62 16.00 -6.80 -3.16
N LEU A 63 15.12 -7.21 -4.09
CA LEU A 63 14.83 -6.39 -5.28
C LEU A 63 14.23 -5.03 -4.89
N MET A 64 13.25 -5.05 -3.99
CA MET A 64 12.56 -3.86 -3.54
C MET A 64 13.49 -2.88 -2.80
N SER A 65 14.65 -3.32 -2.31
CA SER A 65 15.70 -2.45 -1.73
C SER A 65 16.37 -1.54 -2.74
N ARG A 66 16.26 -1.89 -4.02
CA ARG A 66 16.90 -1.17 -5.11
C ARG A 66 15.99 -0.19 -5.80
N HIS A 67 14.69 -0.29 -5.54
CA HIS A 67 13.70 0.62 -6.07
C HIS A 67 13.76 1.94 -5.28
N ASP A 68 14.34 2.97 -5.87
CA ASP A 68 14.35 4.31 -5.28
C ASP A 68 12.91 4.84 -5.23
N CYS A 69 12.41 5.09 -4.03
CA CYS A 69 11.05 5.58 -3.82
C CYS A 69 11.04 6.90 -3.05
N ALA A 70 12.14 7.68 -3.07
CA ALA A 70 12.22 8.95 -2.36
C ALA A 70 11.10 9.93 -2.78
N GLY A 71 10.77 9.98 -4.08
CA GLY A 71 9.66 10.80 -4.58
C GLY A 71 8.29 10.33 -4.09
N VAL A 72 8.04 9.02 -4.02
CA VAL A 72 6.78 8.47 -3.49
C VAL A 72 6.66 8.79 -2.00
N LEU A 73 7.75 8.60 -1.24
CA LEU A 73 7.81 8.97 0.18
C LEU A 73 7.48 10.45 0.39
N ALA A 74 8.06 11.36 -0.40
CA ALA A 74 7.80 12.78 -0.30
C ALA A 74 6.32 13.12 -0.55
N LEU A 75 5.71 12.54 -1.60
CA LEU A 75 4.30 12.74 -1.92
C LEU A 75 3.36 12.20 -0.83
N LEU A 76 3.63 11.01 -0.30
CA LEU A 76 2.82 10.43 0.77
C LEU A 76 2.99 11.19 2.10
N ASN A 77 4.20 11.64 2.43
CA ASN A 77 4.45 12.47 3.60
C ASN A 77 3.72 13.82 3.51
N ALA A 78 3.64 14.42 2.33
CA ALA A 78 2.88 15.66 2.14
C ALA A 78 1.39 15.45 2.45
N GLU A 79 0.79 14.34 2.03
CA GLU A 79 -0.60 14.01 2.38
C GLU A 79 -0.77 13.68 3.86
N ALA A 80 0.16 12.93 4.46
CA ALA A 80 0.12 12.63 5.89
C ALA A 80 0.20 13.92 6.74
N ARG A 81 1.10 14.84 6.41
CA ARG A 81 1.19 16.17 7.05
C ARG A 81 -0.12 16.94 6.96
N ARG A 82 -0.68 17.00 5.75
CA ARG A 82 -1.92 17.74 5.48
C ARG A 82 -3.07 17.20 6.32
N VAL A 83 -3.24 15.88 6.36
CA VAL A 83 -4.30 15.25 7.15
C VAL A 83 -4.07 15.40 8.65
N ALA A 84 -2.81 15.38 9.10
CA ALA A 84 -2.45 15.68 10.49
C ALA A 84 -2.68 17.15 10.89
N GLY A 85 -2.99 18.04 9.94
CA GLY A 85 -3.16 19.48 10.19
C GLY A 85 -1.87 20.18 10.56
N LEU A 86 -0.72 19.64 10.12
CA LEU A 86 0.60 20.17 10.44
C LEU A 86 1.13 21.10 9.35
N ARG A 87 2.04 21.99 9.74
CA ARG A 87 2.77 22.88 8.81
C ARG A 87 3.70 22.05 7.92
N GLU A 88 4.07 22.60 6.77
CA GLU A 88 4.87 21.90 5.74
C GLU A 88 6.25 21.45 6.25
N ASP A 89 6.86 22.24 7.12
CA ASP A 89 8.17 22.02 7.76
C ASP A 89 8.10 21.17 9.04
N ALA A 90 6.89 20.81 9.49
CA ALA A 90 6.73 20.04 10.71
C ALA A 90 7.29 18.61 10.54
N PRO A 91 8.01 18.10 11.56
CA PRO A 91 8.47 16.72 11.55
C PRO A 91 7.27 15.75 11.63
N PRO A 92 7.46 14.47 11.25
CA PRO A 92 6.44 13.44 11.43
C PRO A 92 5.94 13.35 12.87
N ALA A 93 4.62 13.24 13.00
CA ALA A 93 3.96 13.06 14.29
C ALA A 93 3.05 11.83 14.24
N PRO A 94 3.22 10.86 15.16
CA PRO A 94 2.49 9.60 15.14
C PRO A 94 1.06 9.75 15.69
N THR A 95 0.20 10.42 14.92
CA THR A 95 -1.16 10.80 15.32
C THR A 95 -2.23 10.09 14.48
N LEU A 96 -1.87 9.62 13.29
CA LEU A 96 -2.81 9.14 12.28
C LEU A 96 -3.16 7.66 12.45
N ARG A 97 -4.36 7.29 12.03
CA ARG A 97 -4.78 5.92 11.78
C ARG A 97 -4.68 5.67 10.28
N ILE A 98 -3.74 4.81 9.89
CA ILE A 98 -3.36 4.60 8.49
C ILE A 98 -3.62 3.16 8.10
N ALA A 99 -4.17 2.91 6.91
CA ALA A 99 -4.25 1.58 6.32
C ALA A 99 -3.39 1.46 5.05
N ASP A 100 -2.60 0.40 4.93
CA ASP A 100 -1.85 0.00 3.73
C ASP A 100 -2.48 -1.27 3.13
N LEU A 101 -3.18 -1.12 2.01
CA LEU A 101 -3.93 -2.19 1.34
C LEU A 101 -3.18 -2.71 0.12
N GLY A 102 -2.85 -4.00 0.13
CA GLY A 102 -1.82 -4.57 -0.74
C GLY A 102 -0.42 -4.23 -0.22
N CYS A 103 -0.21 -4.39 1.08
CA CYS A 103 1.00 -3.92 1.76
C CYS A 103 2.29 -4.62 1.29
N GLY A 104 2.18 -5.79 0.66
CA GLY A 104 3.32 -6.65 0.36
C GLY A 104 4.13 -6.90 1.63
N THR A 105 5.45 -6.75 1.53
CA THR A 105 6.38 -6.81 2.67
C THR A 105 6.48 -5.51 3.48
N GLY A 106 5.54 -4.57 3.29
CA GLY A 106 5.38 -3.40 4.14
C GLY A 106 6.16 -2.16 3.73
N ARG A 107 6.47 -1.98 2.44
CA ARG A 107 7.23 -0.81 1.99
C ARG A 107 6.52 0.51 2.33
N LEU A 108 5.26 0.68 1.92
CA LEU A 108 4.52 1.91 2.18
C LEU A 108 4.18 2.04 3.66
N ALA A 109 3.82 0.93 4.31
CA ALA A 109 3.71 0.85 5.76
C ALA A 109 4.93 1.42 6.50
N LEU A 110 6.15 1.06 6.11
CA LEU A 110 7.38 1.60 6.71
C LEU A 110 7.61 3.09 6.42
N MET A 111 7.23 3.57 5.23
CA MET A 111 7.29 4.99 4.87
C MET A 111 6.36 5.83 5.75
N LEU A 112 5.18 5.29 6.08
CA LEU A 112 4.14 5.98 6.83
C LEU A 112 4.18 5.74 8.34
N LEU A 113 4.99 4.78 8.80
CA LEU A 113 5.13 4.42 10.21
C LEU A 113 5.41 5.64 11.13
N PRO A 114 6.25 6.63 10.78
CA PRO A 114 6.47 7.82 11.61
C PRO A 114 5.22 8.68 11.84
N TRP A 115 4.19 8.56 11.01
CA TRP A 115 2.92 9.28 11.12
C TRP A 115 1.83 8.47 11.83
N ALA A 116 2.03 7.16 11.96
CA ALA A 116 1.00 6.25 12.41
C ALA A 116 0.94 6.17 13.95
N ARG A 117 -0.18 6.61 14.52
CA ARG A 117 -0.63 6.18 15.85
C ARG A 117 -1.12 4.72 15.81
N ARG A 118 -1.77 4.35 14.71
CA ARG A 118 -2.19 2.96 14.41
C ARG A 118 -1.99 2.70 12.93
N LEU A 119 -1.40 1.55 12.62
CA LEU A 119 -1.10 1.13 11.26
C LEU A 119 -1.80 -0.21 10.99
N PHE A 120 -2.67 -0.22 10.00
CA PHE A 120 -3.33 -1.42 9.51
C PHE A 120 -2.65 -1.82 8.20
N ALA A 121 -2.32 -3.09 8.04
CA ALA A 121 -1.68 -3.61 6.83
C ALA A 121 -2.45 -4.84 6.35
N ALA A 122 -2.74 -4.92 5.06
CA ALA A 122 -3.39 -6.11 4.49
C ALA A 122 -2.78 -6.49 3.15
N ASP A 123 -2.66 -7.79 2.91
CA ASP A 123 -2.29 -8.35 1.61
C ASP A 123 -3.05 -9.65 1.36
N ALA A 124 -3.13 -10.09 0.11
CA ALA A 124 -3.73 -11.39 -0.22
C ALA A 124 -2.77 -12.56 0.07
N ALA A 125 -1.46 -12.32 0.12
CA ALA A 125 -0.45 -13.34 0.38
C ALA A 125 -0.01 -13.35 1.85
N ALA A 126 -0.30 -14.41 2.60
CA ALA A 126 0.07 -14.53 4.01
C ALA A 126 1.59 -14.35 4.27
N PRO A 127 2.49 -14.90 3.43
CA PRO A 127 3.93 -14.71 3.59
C PRO A 127 4.38 -13.26 3.46
N MET A 128 3.72 -12.47 2.62
CA MET A 128 3.95 -11.01 2.51
C MET A 128 3.58 -10.30 3.79
N VAL A 129 2.40 -10.60 4.34
CA VAL A 129 1.92 -10.03 5.61
C VAL A 129 2.84 -10.39 6.77
N ALA A 130 3.28 -11.64 6.87
CA ALA A 130 4.22 -12.07 7.90
C ALA A 130 5.52 -11.25 7.84
N ARG A 131 6.08 -11.09 6.63
CA ARG A 131 7.28 -10.29 6.41
C ARG A 131 7.08 -8.81 6.72
N CYS A 132 5.94 -8.24 6.35
CA CYS A 132 5.56 -6.88 6.70
C CYS A 132 5.57 -6.68 8.21
N VAL A 133 4.93 -7.58 8.97
CA VAL A 133 4.85 -7.49 10.44
C VAL A 133 6.25 -7.50 11.06
N GLU A 134 7.11 -8.43 10.66
CA GLU A 134 8.49 -8.50 11.17
C GLU A 134 9.24 -7.18 10.98
N ARG A 135 9.17 -6.63 9.77
CA ARG A 135 9.91 -5.41 9.41
C ARG A 135 9.36 -4.18 10.08
N VAL A 136 8.04 -4.03 10.11
CA VAL A 136 7.38 -2.89 10.77
C VAL A 136 7.62 -2.96 12.27
N ALA A 137 7.54 -4.13 12.90
CA ALA A 137 7.84 -4.28 14.32
C ALA A 137 9.29 -3.92 14.66
N ALA A 138 10.24 -4.37 13.85
CA ALA A 138 11.65 -4.00 14.02
C ALA A 138 11.89 -2.50 13.85
N ALA A 139 11.25 -1.88 12.85
CA ALA A 139 11.34 -0.44 12.61
C ALA A 139 10.67 0.39 13.70
N ASP A 140 9.49 -0.01 14.17
CA ASP A 140 8.78 0.67 15.26
C ASP A 140 9.61 0.63 16.54
N ALA A 141 10.20 -0.52 16.88
CA ALA A 141 11.09 -0.65 18.04
C ALA A 141 12.28 0.31 17.97
N ALA A 142 12.84 0.56 16.78
CA ALA A 142 13.96 1.49 16.58
C ALA A 142 13.54 2.97 16.59
N LEU A 143 12.36 3.29 16.04
CA LEU A 143 11.85 4.67 15.95
C LEU A 143 11.21 5.15 17.25
N ARG A 144 10.63 4.23 18.04
CA ARG A 144 9.80 4.57 19.21
C ARG A 144 10.49 5.46 20.24
N PRO A 145 11.76 5.22 20.64
CA PRO A 145 12.45 6.10 21.59
C PRO A 145 12.64 7.53 21.07
N GLN A 146 12.71 7.70 19.75
CA GLN A 146 12.94 8.98 19.09
C GLN A 146 11.64 9.78 18.93
N LEU A 147 10.53 9.10 18.63
CA LEU A 147 9.24 9.74 18.33
C LEU A 147 8.33 9.90 19.56
N TYR A 148 8.39 8.99 20.54
CA TYR A 148 7.51 8.98 21.70
C TYR A 148 8.23 9.19 23.04
N GLY A 149 9.56 9.31 23.03
CA GLY A 149 10.38 9.32 24.25
C GLY A 149 10.48 7.95 24.94
N ALA A 150 11.18 7.90 26.08
CA ALA A 150 11.20 6.70 26.92
C ALA A 150 9.82 6.49 27.55
N PRO A 151 9.32 5.24 27.70
CA PRO A 151 8.05 5.00 28.35
C PRO A 151 8.08 5.56 29.77
N ALA A 152 7.13 6.44 30.10
CA ALA A 152 6.94 6.88 31.48
C ALA A 152 6.59 5.66 32.35
N SER A 153 7.31 5.48 33.46
CA SER A 153 7.04 4.40 34.39
C SER A 153 5.62 4.52 34.94
N GLY A 154 4.75 3.54 34.63
CA GLY A 154 3.46 3.37 35.32
C GLY A 154 2.21 3.95 34.66
N SER A 155 2.26 4.48 33.43
CA SER A 155 1.03 4.85 32.70
C SER A 155 0.58 3.73 31.76
N GLU A 156 -0.67 3.29 31.88
CA GLU A 156 -1.32 2.29 31.02
C GLU A 156 -1.15 2.57 29.52
N GLU A 157 -0.66 1.55 28.79
CA GLU A 157 -0.75 1.14 27.37
C GLU A 157 -1.42 2.00 26.25
N HIS A 158 -1.68 3.30 26.40
CA HIS A 158 -2.51 4.08 25.47
C HIS A 158 -1.82 4.60 24.19
N GLY A 159 -0.64 4.08 23.82
CA GLY A 159 0.16 4.61 22.71
C GLY A 159 0.92 3.56 21.90
N ARG A 160 0.38 2.36 21.72
CA ARG A 160 0.99 1.36 20.83
C ARG A 160 0.55 1.61 19.39
N SER A 161 1.53 1.77 18.49
CA SER A 161 1.40 1.47 17.06
C SER A 161 1.02 0.00 16.93
N ALA A 162 -0.28 -0.28 17.06
CA ALA A 162 -0.78 -1.63 16.84
C ALA A 162 -0.73 -1.87 15.33
N VAL A 163 0.26 -2.65 14.88
CA VAL A 163 0.30 -3.18 13.52
C VAL A 163 -0.75 -4.28 13.46
N MET A 164 -1.90 -3.95 12.88
CA MET A 164 -2.97 -4.93 12.66
C MET A 164 -2.82 -5.45 11.25
N ALA A 165 -2.33 -6.69 11.13
CA ALA A 165 -2.00 -7.29 9.86
C ALA A 165 -3.03 -8.36 9.49
N ARG A 166 -3.58 -8.32 8.28
CA ARG A 166 -4.57 -9.31 7.79
C ARG A 166 -4.16 -9.87 6.44
N CYS A 167 -4.21 -11.19 6.31
CA CYS A 167 -4.18 -11.84 4.99
C CYS A 167 -5.60 -12.15 4.55
N ALA A 168 -5.90 -11.93 3.28
CA ALA A 168 -7.25 -11.75 2.80
C ALA A 168 -7.50 -12.50 1.46
N PHE A 169 -8.25 -13.60 1.47
CA PHE A 169 -8.79 -14.25 0.27
C PHE A 169 -10.16 -14.92 0.56
N GLU A 170 -11.24 -14.46 -0.10
CA GLU A 170 -12.43 -15.23 -0.52
C GLU A 170 -13.48 -14.35 -1.26
N GLU A 171 -14.15 -15.01 -2.20
CA GLU A 171 -15.01 -14.64 -3.34
C GLU A 171 -15.75 -13.28 -3.41
N LEU A 172 -15.37 -12.50 -4.44
CA LEU A 172 -16.12 -11.33 -4.93
C LEU A 172 -17.30 -11.69 -5.86
N ALA A 173 -17.62 -12.98 -6.01
CA ALA A 173 -18.58 -13.50 -6.99
C ALA A 173 -20.00 -13.73 -6.45
N ALA A 174 -20.24 -13.57 -5.14
CA ALA A 174 -21.50 -13.99 -4.50
C ALA A 174 -22.29 -12.89 -3.77
N LEU A 175 -21.93 -11.61 -3.89
CA LEU A 175 -22.74 -10.53 -3.31
C LEU A 175 -23.89 -10.14 -4.26
N PRO A 176 -25.17 -10.26 -3.85
CA PRO A 176 -26.29 -9.75 -4.63
C PRO A 176 -26.18 -8.23 -4.82
N ASN A 177 -26.61 -7.74 -5.98
CA ASN A 177 -26.45 -6.37 -6.46
C ASN A 177 -27.19 -5.29 -5.65
N ASP A 178 -27.79 -5.63 -4.51
CA ASP A 178 -28.80 -4.81 -3.87
C ASP A 178 -28.28 -4.24 -2.55
N VAL A 179 -27.99 -2.94 -2.56
CA VAL A 179 -27.39 -2.15 -1.44
C VAL A 179 -28.31 -2.06 -0.20
N ALA A 180 -29.48 -2.70 -0.20
CA ALA A 180 -30.49 -2.55 0.85
C ALA A 180 -30.59 -3.71 1.87
N ALA A 181 -29.94 -4.86 1.65
CA ALA A 181 -30.24 -6.07 2.43
C ALA A 181 -29.24 -6.45 3.55
N ALA A 182 -28.15 -5.71 3.77
CA ALA A 182 -27.13 -6.07 4.75
C ALA A 182 -27.46 -5.64 6.20
N ARG A 183 -28.68 -5.90 6.68
CA ARG A 183 -29.03 -5.80 8.10
C ARG A 183 -29.67 -7.11 8.56
N GLY A 184 -28.86 -7.92 9.23
CA GLY A 184 -29.32 -9.05 10.04
C GLY A 184 -28.97 -10.41 9.46
N MET A 185 -27.79 -10.93 9.78
CA MET A 185 -27.55 -12.36 9.88
C MET A 185 -26.47 -12.60 10.94
N ASP A 186 -26.92 -12.95 12.15
CA ASP A 186 -26.11 -13.61 13.16
C ASP A 186 -25.77 -15.02 12.66
N GLY A 187 -24.50 -15.40 12.61
CA GLY A 187 -24.11 -16.71 12.08
C GLY A 187 -22.68 -17.08 12.46
N GLY A 188 -22.55 -17.86 13.54
CA GLY A 188 -21.28 -18.43 13.98
C GLY A 188 -20.67 -19.39 12.95
N CYS A 189 -19.34 -19.44 12.95
CA CYS A 189 -18.55 -20.29 12.05
C CYS A 189 -18.79 -21.80 12.34
N PRO A 190 -19.11 -22.63 11.33
CA PRO A 190 -19.42 -24.05 11.51
C PRO A 190 -18.18 -24.96 11.60
N CYS A 191 -16.97 -24.41 11.73
CA CYS A 191 -15.73 -25.19 11.73
C CYS A 191 -15.44 -25.80 13.11
N ALA A 192 -15.23 -27.13 13.17
CA ALA A 192 -14.97 -27.87 14.41
C ALA A 192 -13.65 -27.49 15.13
N GLU A 193 -12.74 -26.81 14.43
CA GLU A 193 -11.52 -26.21 15.01
C GLU A 193 -11.81 -24.85 15.67
N CYS A 194 -12.74 -24.07 15.13
CA CYS A 194 -13.19 -22.79 15.64
C CYS A 194 -13.94 -22.97 16.98
N ALA A 195 -14.71 -24.05 17.10
CA ALA A 195 -15.41 -24.44 18.34
C ALA A 195 -14.47 -24.87 19.49
N ARG A 196 -13.23 -25.28 19.17
CA ARG A 196 -12.20 -25.61 20.19
C ARG A 196 -11.42 -24.38 20.63
N ALA A 197 -11.17 -23.43 19.73
CA ALA A 197 -10.53 -22.15 20.06
C ALA A 197 -11.44 -21.22 20.90
N ALA A 198 -12.76 -21.34 20.77
CA ALA A 198 -13.72 -20.54 21.53
C ALA A 198 -13.98 -21.03 22.98
N LYS A 199 -13.40 -22.16 23.42
CA LYS A 199 -13.65 -22.76 24.74
C LYS A 199 -12.45 -22.76 25.69
N ALA A 200 -11.41 -22.00 25.39
CA ALA A 200 -10.23 -21.87 26.26
C ALA A 200 -9.97 -20.41 26.62
N ASP A 201 -10.96 -19.74 27.23
CA ASP A 201 -10.71 -18.49 27.97
C ASP A 201 -11.75 -18.26 29.07
N ASP A 202 -11.90 -19.24 29.96
CA ASP A 202 -12.50 -19.03 31.29
C ASP A 202 -11.43 -19.43 32.33
N GLY A 203 -10.64 -18.47 32.82
CA GLY A 203 -9.79 -18.74 33.99
C GLY A 203 -8.59 -17.83 34.24
N ALA A 204 -8.79 -16.89 35.16
CA ALA A 204 -7.87 -16.45 36.21
C ALA A 204 -6.52 -15.78 35.83
N ALA A 205 -6.38 -14.55 36.32
CA ALA A 205 -5.13 -13.81 36.44
C ALA A 205 -4.16 -14.47 37.43
N THR A 206 -2.88 -14.58 37.06
CA THR A 206 -1.71 -14.44 37.96
C THR A 206 -0.44 -14.01 37.21
N ASP A 207 0.17 -12.95 37.74
CA ASP A 207 1.58 -12.57 37.88
C ASP A 207 2.67 -12.94 36.86
N GLY A 208 3.33 -11.89 36.36
CA GLY A 208 4.77 -11.74 36.55
C GLY A 208 5.73 -12.39 35.55
N ALA A 209 5.68 -12.02 34.27
CA ALA A 209 6.81 -12.18 33.33
C ALA A 209 6.73 -11.16 32.18
N PRO A 210 7.87 -10.64 31.65
CA PRO A 210 7.87 -9.69 30.55
C PRO A 210 7.30 -10.38 29.30
N SER A 211 6.07 -10.02 28.94
CA SER A 211 5.37 -10.62 27.81
C SER A 211 5.93 -10.05 26.49
N LYS A 212 6.36 -10.98 25.62
CA LYS A 212 6.80 -10.72 24.25
C LYS A 212 5.71 -9.93 23.47
N PRO A 213 6.08 -9.13 22.46
CA PRO A 213 5.11 -8.43 21.62
C PRO A 213 4.05 -9.40 21.08
N ARG A 214 2.79 -9.17 21.43
CA ARG A 214 1.65 -9.97 20.96
C ARG A 214 1.36 -9.61 19.51
N VAL A 215 1.91 -10.40 18.58
CA VAL A 215 1.42 -10.51 17.21
C VAL A 215 0.09 -11.27 17.28
N ILE A 216 -1.03 -10.60 16.95
CA ILE A 216 -2.32 -11.29 16.83
C ILE A 216 -2.41 -11.85 15.40
N GLY A 217 -2.37 -13.18 15.25
CA GLY A 217 -2.81 -13.90 14.03
C GLY A 217 -4.14 -14.63 14.26
N PRO A 218 -4.80 -15.27 13.27
CA PRO A 218 -4.46 -15.44 11.84
C PRO A 218 -5.49 -14.84 10.82
N VAL A 219 -5.23 -15.20 9.56
CA VAL A 219 -5.68 -14.85 8.18
C VAL A 219 -7.15 -15.19 7.77
N ALA A 220 -7.82 -14.37 6.93
CA ALA A 220 -8.75 -14.72 5.80
C ALA A 220 -9.54 -13.49 5.20
N GLY A 221 -9.94 -13.54 3.91
CA GLY A 221 -10.92 -12.67 3.18
C GLY A 221 -10.49 -11.33 2.52
N TYR A 222 -10.42 -11.22 1.17
CA TYR A 222 -10.38 -9.91 0.46
C TYR A 222 -11.82 -9.43 0.26
N SER A 223 -12.41 -8.96 1.35
CA SER A 223 -13.72 -8.32 1.35
C SER A 223 -13.56 -7.00 2.08
N VAL A 224 -13.51 -5.89 1.34
CA VAL A 224 -13.56 -4.56 1.97
C VAL A 224 -15.03 -4.31 2.33
N HIS A 225 -15.50 -4.92 3.42
CA HIS A 225 -16.76 -4.56 4.06
C HIS A 225 -16.46 -3.59 5.20
N PRO A 226 -16.86 -2.30 5.09
CA PRO A 226 -16.60 -1.29 6.13
C PRO A 226 -17.21 -1.60 7.51
N GLY A 227 -18.01 -2.67 7.64
CA GLY A 227 -18.75 -3.01 8.86
C GLY A 227 -18.28 -4.24 9.66
N ALA A 228 -17.44 -5.13 9.13
CA ALA A 228 -17.17 -6.43 9.78
C ALA A 228 -15.79 -6.56 10.45
N ALA A 229 -14.91 -5.57 10.27
CA ALA A 229 -13.61 -5.53 10.90
C ALA A 229 -13.33 -4.08 11.29
N GLY A 230 -12.92 -3.79 12.53
CA GLY A 230 -12.77 -2.45 13.13
C GLY A 230 -11.73 -1.49 12.50
N TRP A 231 -11.71 -1.39 11.17
CA TRP A 231 -10.87 -0.51 10.35
C TRP A 231 -11.48 0.87 10.19
N GLY A 232 -12.69 1.16 10.72
CA GLY A 232 -13.33 2.45 10.56
C GLY A 232 -12.64 3.61 11.31
N GLY A 233 -12.82 4.82 10.81
CA GLY A 233 -12.25 6.03 11.38
C GLY A 233 -10.77 6.21 11.05
N LEU A 234 -10.38 5.91 9.80
CA LEU A 234 -9.03 6.14 9.30
C LEU A 234 -8.84 7.59 8.87
N ASP A 235 -7.62 8.08 9.05
CA ASP A 235 -7.21 9.38 8.55
C ASP A 235 -6.66 9.25 7.11
N MET A 236 -5.99 8.13 6.82
CA MET A 236 -5.34 7.87 5.53
C MET A 236 -5.44 6.40 5.11
N VAL A 237 -5.75 6.16 3.84
CA VAL A 237 -5.67 4.84 3.20
C VAL A 237 -4.70 4.92 2.04
N VAL A 238 -3.74 3.99 1.95
CA VAL A 238 -2.85 3.84 0.81
C VAL A 238 -3.02 2.47 0.16
N CYS A 239 -2.91 2.43 -1.17
CA CYS A 239 -2.94 1.21 -1.95
C CYS A 239 -1.87 1.28 -3.04
N GLY A 240 -0.73 0.62 -2.81
CA GLY A 240 0.44 0.74 -3.67
C GLY A 240 0.69 -0.48 -4.55
N TRP A 241 0.80 -0.27 -5.85
CA TRP A 241 1.09 -1.28 -6.86
C TRP A 241 0.19 -2.53 -6.74
N SER A 242 -1.07 -2.32 -6.36
CA SER A 242 -2.01 -3.40 -6.00
C SER A 242 -3.34 -3.29 -6.74
N LEU A 243 -3.86 -2.08 -6.97
CA LEU A 243 -5.18 -1.89 -7.59
C LEU A 243 -5.21 -2.36 -9.06
N SER A 244 -4.09 -2.27 -9.78
CA SER A 244 -3.94 -2.85 -11.10
C SER A 244 -4.12 -4.38 -11.12
N PHE A 245 -3.80 -5.08 -10.02
CA PHE A 245 -4.09 -6.51 -9.89
C PHE A 245 -5.57 -6.80 -9.78
N VAL A 246 -6.29 -6.01 -8.97
CA VAL A 246 -7.75 -6.09 -8.85
C VAL A 246 -8.41 -5.92 -10.22
N MET A 247 -7.96 -4.95 -11.02
CA MET A 247 -8.44 -4.78 -12.39
C MET A 247 -8.12 -6.01 -13.26
N THR A 248 -6.87 -6.48 -13.28
CA THR A 248 -6.46 -7.58 -14.16
C THR A 248 -7.10 -8.92 -13.82
N ALA A 249 -7.45 -9.16 -12.55
CA ALA A 249 -8.16 -10.36 -12.12
C ALA A 249 -9.58 -10.47 -12.73
N GLN A 250 -10.11 -9.38 -13.29
CA GLN A 250 -11.42 -9.33 -13.93
C GLN A 250 -11.34 -9.40 -15.46
N TRP A 251 -10.14 -9.55 -16.05
CA TRP A 251 -9.99 -9.67 -17.50
C TRP A 251 -10.64 -10.96 -18.01
N GLY A 252 -11.71 -10.80 -18.80
CA GLY A 252 -12.58 -11.88 -19.27
C GLY A 252 -14.03 -11.75 -18.82
N ASN A 253 -14.32 -10.88 -17.83
CA ASN A 253 -15.67 -10.54 -17.38
C ASN A 253 -15.99 -9.06 -17.70
N THR A 254 -17.27 -8.71 -17.78
CA THR A 254 -17.70 -7.46 -18.42
C THR A 254 -17.54 -6.17 -17.60
N ARG A 255 -17.12 -6.17 -16.33
CA ARG A 255 -17.06 -4.90 -15.55
C ARG A 255 -15.96 -4.83 -14.47
N TRP A 256 -14.69 -4.74 -14.89
CA TRP A 256 -13.60 -4.41 -13.95
C TRP A 256 -13.83 -3.05 -13.26
N HIS A 257 -14.52 -2.11 -13.91
CA HIS A 257 -14.92 -0.82 -13.34
C HIS A 257 -15.75 -0.97 -12.07
N ASP A 258 -16.74 -1.88 -12.04
CA ASP A 258 -17.59 -2.09 -10.87
C ASP A 258 -16.79 -2.64 -9.69
N VAL A 259 -15.87 -3.57 -9.96
CA VAL A 259 -14.98 -4.13 -8.94
C VAL A 259 -14.06 -3.05 -8.38
N VAL A 260 -13.38 -2.29 -9.25
CA VAL A 260 -12.52 -1.19 -8.82
C VAL A 260 -13.31 -0.12 -8.08
N PHE A 261 -14.49 0.26 -8.56
CA PHE A 261 -15.38 1.21 -7.90
C PHE A 261 -15.75 0.75 -6.49
N ARG A 262 -16.17 -0.51 -6.32
CA ARG A 262 -16.48 -1.07 -5.00
C ARG A 262 -15.25 -1.09 -4.09
N THR A 263 -14.10 -1.50 -4.61
CA THR A 263 -12.84 -1.50 -3.86
C THR A 263 -12.47 -0.11 -3.36
N VAL A 264 -12.45 0.89 -4.24
CA VAL A 264 -12.11 2.28 -3.86
C VAL A 264 -13.20 2.90 -2.98
N SER A 265 -14.48 2.64 -3.25
CA SER A 265 -15.59 3.11 -2.39
C SER A 265 -15.47 2.59 -0.97
N ALA A 266 -15.03 1.35 -0.80
CA ALA A 266 -14.84 0.76 0.50
C ALA A 266 -13.59 1.31 1.22
N MET A 267 -12.53 1.69 0.48
CA MET A 267 -11.41 2.47 1.03
C MET A 267 -11.87 3.84 1.54
N VAL A 268 -12.69 4.53 0.75
CA VAL A 268 -13.27 5.83 1.10
C VAL A 268 -14.18 5.70 2.33
N ALA A 269 -15.05 4.69 2.37
CA ALA A 269 -15.96 4.45 3.50
C ALA A 269 -15.25 4.08 4.82
N ALA A 270 -13.97 3.68 4.78
CA ALA A 270 -13.19 3.40 5.98
C ALA A 270 -12.63 4.68 6.65
N LEU A 271 -12.63 5.82 5.94
CA LEU A 271 -12.16 7.10 6.48
C LEU A 271 -13.09 7.63 7.58
N ASP A 272 -12.55 8.48 8.45
CA ASP A 272 -13.32 9.20 9.49
C ASP A 272 -14.15 10.31 8.86
N ALA A 273 -15.46 10.09 8.70
CA ALA A 273 -16.37 11.07 8.12
C ALA A 273 -16.43 12.41 8.89
N SER A 274 -16.12 12.42 10.19
CA SER A 274 -16.17 13.65 10.99
C SER A 274 -14.98 14.58 10.75
N LYS A 275 -13.83 14.00 10.34
CA LYS A 275 -12.58 14.73 10.11
C LYS A 275 -12.20 14.84 8.63
N GLY A 276 -12.82 14.03 7.78
CA GLY A 276 -12.35 13.79 6.43
C GLY A 276 -11.11 12.88 6.43
N GLY A 277 -10.38 12.88 5.32
CA GLY A 277 -9.21 12.03 5.18
C GLY A 277 -8.64 12.02 3.77
N VAL A 278 -7.81 11.02 3.48
CA VAL A 278 -7.20 10.88 2.16
C VAL A 278 -7.07 9.42 1.74
N VAL A 279 -7.36 9.15 0.47
CA VAL A 279 -7.02 7.90 -0.20
C VAL A 279 -5.91 8.17 -1.22
N CYS A 280 -4.81 7.43 -1.14
CA CYS A 280 -3.71 7.49 -2.08
C CYS A 280 -3.54 6.14 -2.80
N VAL A 281 -3.55 6.16 -4.13
CA VAL A 281 -3.23 4.99 -4.97
C VAL A 281 -1.89 5.23 -5.65
N VAL A 282 -0.99 4.25 -5.61
CA VAL A 282 0.34 4.34 -6.23
C VAL A 282 0.43 3.28 -7.33
N GLU A 283 0.75 3.65 -8.57
CA GLU A 283 0.86 2.69 -9.69
C GLU A 283 2.02 3.08 -10.63
N THR A 284 2.60 2.08 -11.28
CA THR A 284 3.70 2.26 -12.24
C THR A 284 3.21 2.97 -13.50
N LEU A 285 3.92 4.03 -13.91
CA LEU A 285 3.71 4.80 -15.14
C LEU A 285 4.68 4.40 -16.28
N GLY A 286 5.39 3.29 -16.13
CA GLY A 286 6.19 2.65 -17.17
C GLY A 286 7.66 2.49 -16.79
N ASN A 287 8.35 1.61 -17.52
CA ASN A 287 9.78 1.34 -17.35
C ASN A 287 10.54 1.72 -18.63
N PHE A 288 11.87 1.87 -18.53
CA PHE A 288 12.76 2.23 -19.63
C PHE A 288 12.47 3.60 -20.26
N SER A 289 11.89 4.52 -19.49
CA SER A 289 11.68 5.89 -19.93
C SER A 289 11.87 6.85 -18.78
N GLU A 290 12.38 8.04 -19.10
CA GLU A 290 12.55 9.11 -18.13
C GLU A 290 11.26 9.88 -17.84
N ALA A 291 10.25 9.70 -18.69
CA ALA A 291 8.93 10.28 -18.53
C ALA A 291 7.86 9.18 -18.54
N PRO A 292 6.67 9.45 -17.98
CA PRO A 292 5.52 8.54 -18.05
C PRO A 292 5.19 8.11 -19.48
N VAL A 293 5.27 6.80 -19.75
CA VAL A 293 4.94 6.20 -21.07
C VAL A 293 3.75 5.25 -21.01
N ARG A 294 3.42 4.73 -19.82
CA ARG A 294 2.27 3.85 -19.63
C ARG A 294 1.00 4.67 -19.44
N ARG A 295 0.06 4.49 -20.36
CA ARG A 295 -1.32 4.93 -20.22
C ARG A 295 -2.19 3.68 -20.18
N ASN A 296 -2.94 3.49 -19.09
CA ASN A 296 -3.88 2.37 -18.96
C ASN A 296 -5.26 2.90 -18.55
N SER A 297 -6.30 2.09 -18.74
CA SER A 297 -7.68 2.47 -18.46
C SER A 297 -7.93 2.73 -16.96
N LEU A 298 -7.20 2.06 -16.06
CA LEU A 298 -7.29 2.31 -14.61
C LEU A 298 -6.89 3.74 -14.26
N HIS A 299 -5.77 4.23 -14.80
CA HIS A 299 -5.27 5.59 -14.52
C HIS A 299 -6.28 6.66 -14.95
N ALA A 300 -6.87 6.48 -16.14
CA ALA A 300 -7.92 7.36 -16.65
C ALA A 300 -9.19 7.28 -15.81
N TYR A 301 -9.58 6.08 -15.37
CA TYR A 301 -10.75 5.88 -14.52
C TYR A 301 -10.59 6.53 -13.14
N LEU A 302 -9.43 6.37 -12.49
CA LEU A 302 -9.12 7.04 -11.22
C LEU A 302 -9.25 8.57 -11.36
N ALA A 303 -8.66 9.14 -12.41
CA ALA A 303 -8.64 10.60 -12.60
C ALA A 303 -10.00 11.16 -13.05
N ASN A 304 -10.56 10.60 -14.11
CA ASN A 304 -11.69 11.20 -14.83
C ASN A 304 -13.05 10.75 -14.30
N VAL A 305 -13.12 9.59 -13.63
CA VAL A 305 -14.39 9.04 -13.11
C VAL A 305 -14.43 9.11 -11.58
N LEU A 306 -13.35 8.70 -10.90
CA LEU A 306 -13.31 8.69 -9.44
C LEU A 306 -12.79 9.99 -8.81
N GLY A 307 -12.42 10.98 -9.63
CA GLY A 307 -12.03 12.32 -9.20
C GLY A 307 -10.70 12.40 -8.46
N PHE A 308 -9.79 11.45 -8.69
CA PHE A 308 -8.44 11.52 -8.12
C PHE A 308 -7.59 12.56 -8.84
N SER A 309 -6.90 13.39 -8.07
CA SER A 309 -5.78 14.20 -8.59
C SER A 309 -4.55 13.32 -8.78
N GLN A 310 -3.66 13.66 -9.72
CA GLN A 310 -2.47 12.85 -10.02
C GLN A 310 -1.21 13.71 -9.94
N ALA A 311 -0.20 13.19 -9.25
CA ALA A 311 1.21 13.58 -9.37
C ALA A 311 2.06 12.37 -9.81
N TRP A 312 3.32 12.59 -10.20
CA TRP A 312 4.24 11.51 -10.53
C TRP A 312 5.68 11.86 -10.14
N CYS A 313 6.52 10.84 -9.98
CA CYS A 313 7.95 10.96 -9.73
C CYS A 313 8.73 9.82 -10.38
N ARG A 314 10.06 9.97 -10.48
CA ARG A 314 10.95 8.86 -10.85
C ARG A 314 11.08 7.87 -9.71
N THR A 315 11.15 6.59 -10.04
CA THR A 315 11.32 5.50 -9.09
C THR A 315 12.23 4.40 -9.63
N ASP A 316 13.40 4.81 -10.13
CA ASP A 316 14.31 3.89 -10.79
C ASP A 316 14.78 2.76 -9.85
N TYR A 317 15.03 1.58 -10.41
CA TYR A 317 15.80 0.57 -9.68
C TYR A 317 17.28 0.84 -9.88
N VAL A 318 18.01 1.08 -8.79
CA VAL A 318 19.44 1.36 -8.76
C VAL A 318 20.17 0.17 -8.15
N PHE A 319 20.92 -0.54 -8.99
CA PHE A 319 21.67 -1.74 -8.61
C PHE A 319 23.14 -1.39 -8.31
N THR A 320 23.80 -2.22 -7.51
CA THR A 320 25.24 -2.09 -7.20
C THR A 320 26.11 -2.46 -8.40
N SER A 321 25.61 -3.32 -9.29
CA SER A 321 26.30 -3.74 -10.51
C SER A 321 25.32 -4.21 -11.58
N ALA A 322 25.78 -4.26 -12.83
CA ALA A 322 25.02 -4.82 -13.95
C ALA A 322 24.72 -6.33 -13.77
N GLU A 323 25.63 -7.06 -13.11
CA GLU A 323 25.44 -8.49 -12.84
C GLU A 323 24.29 -8.71 -11.86
N GLU A 324 24.26 -7.92 -10.79
CA GLU A 324 23.18 -7.95 -9.84
C GLU A 324 21.85 -7.53 -10.48
N ALA A 325 21.87 -6.44 -11.26
CA ALA A 325 20.70 -5.99 -12.02
C ALA A 325 20.15 -7.12 -12.87
N ARG A 326 21.00 -7.83 -13.62
CA ARG A 326 20.60 -8.98 -14.43
C ARG A 326 19.91 -10.05 -13.59
N ARG A 327 20.44 -10.40 -12.42
CA ARG A 327 19.84 -11.42 -11.54
C ARG A 327 18.48 -10.98 -10.99
N LEU A 328 18.42 -9.82 -10.36
CA LEU A 328 17.20 -9.32 -9.68
C LEU A 328 16.09 -9.00 -10.69
N VAL A 329 16.45 -8.44 -11.85
CA VAL A 329 15.50 -8.16 -12.93
C VAL A 329 15.02 -9.44 -13.61
N THR A 330 15.89 -10.44 -13.80
CA THR A 330 15.47 -11.75 -14.32
C THR A 330 14.47 -12.42 -13.37
N PHE A 331 14.76 -12.42 -12.07
CA PHE A 331 13.90 -12.99 -11.03
C PHE A 331 12.47 -12.46 -11.13
N PHE A 332 12.30 -11.13 -11.21
CA PHE A 332 10.98 -10.51 -11.08
C PHE A 332 10.34 -10.09 -12.40
N PHE A 333 11.10 -9.54 -13.35
CA PHE A 333 10.58 -9.06 -14.63
C PHE A 333 10.74 -10.10 -15.74
N GLY A 334 11.83 -10.86 -15.72
CA GLY A 334 12.12 -11.97 -16.65
C GLY A 334 13.29 -11.66 -17.59
N ALA A 335 13.78 -12.72 -18.25
CA ALA A 335 15.00 -12.67 -19.07
C ALA A 335 14.94 -11.58 -20.16
N LYS A 336 13.82 -11.44 -20.88
CA LYS A 336 13.65 -10.40 -21.91
C LYS A 336 13.87 -8.98 -21.40
N VAL A 337 13.42 -8.70 -20.18
CA VAL A 337 13.58 -7.36 -19.56
C VAL A 337 15.02 -7.17 -19.10
N ALA A 338 15.65 -8.21 -18.54
CA ALA A 338 17.04 -8.17 -18.13
C ALA A 338 18.00 -8.01 -19.33
N GLU A 339 17.75 -8.71 -20.44
CA GLU A 339 18.50 -8.56 -21.69
C GLU A 339 18.37 -7.16 -22.27
N ARG A 340 17.14 -6.61 -22.28
CA ARG A 340 16.94 -5.22 -22.69
C ARG A 340 17.73 -4.24 -21.82
N LEU A 341 17.71 -4.43 -20.50
CA LEU A 341 18.45 -3.59 -19.56
C LEU A 341 19.97 -3.68 -19.80
N ALA A 342 20.49 -4.89 -20.04
CA ALA A 342 21.90 -5.11 -20.32
C ALA A 342 22.39 -4.38 -21.58
N GLY A 343 21.51 -4.13 -22.55
CA GLY A 343 21.81 -3.35 -23.76
C GLY A 343 21.66 -1.84 -23.63
N THR A 344 21.30 -1.31 -22.45
CA THR A 344 21.19 0.14 -22.23
C THR A 344 22.54 0.78 -21.93
N ALA A 345 22.61 2.11 -21.96
CA ALA A 345 23.81 2.86 -21.60
C ALA A 345 24.20 2.71 -20.10
N ASP A 346 23.23 2.37 -19.23
CA ASP A 346 23.45 2.13 -17.80
C ASP A 346 22.75 0.83 -17.36
N PRO A 347 23.40 -0.33 -17.53
CA PRO A 347 22.80 -1.62 -17.21
C PRO A 347 22.65 -1.90 -15.71
N ALA A 348 23.15 -1.00 -14.84
CA ALA A 348 22.93 -1.04 -13.39
C ALA A 348 21.74 -0.17 -12.96
N ARG A 349 20.97 0.41 -13.89
CA ARG A 349 19.82 1.26 -13.57
C ARG A 349 18.63 0.99 -14.48
N LEU A 350 17.55 0.44 -13.90
CA LEU A 350 16.28 0.29 -14.62
C LEU A 350 15.39 1.51 -14.37
N LEU A 351 15.22 2.33 -15.40
CA LEU A 351 14.38 3.52 -15.31
C LEU A 351 12.91 3.15 -15.05
N GLU A 352 12.26 3.87 -14.14
CA GLU A 352 10.82 3.75 -13.87
C GLU A 352 10.21 5.12 -13.50
N CYS A 353 8.98 5.33 -13.93
CA CYS A 353 8.12 6.41 -13.45
C CYS A 353 6.98 5.80 -12.64
N THR A 354 6.60 6.45 -11.54
CA THR A 354 5.46 6.06 -10.70
C THR A 354 4.51 7.24 -10.52
N GLY A 355 3.21 6.95 -10.61
CA GLY A 355 2.15 7.91 -10.34
C GLY A 355 1.59 7.73 -8.94
N VAL A 356 1.17 8.84 -8.33
CA VAL A 356 0.42 8.88 -7.08
C VAL A 356 -0.89 9.61 -7.35
N TRP A 357 -1.99 8.88 -7.23
CA TRP A 357 -3.35 9.39 -7.35
C TRP A 357 -3.88 9.67 -5.95
N VAL A 358 -4.40 10.88 -5.73
CA VAL A 358 -4.87 11.34 -4.42
C VAL A 358 -6.31 11.83 -4.50
N ARG A 359 -7.18 11.26 -3.68
CA ARG A 359 -8.53 11.75 -3.41
C ARG A 359 -8.61 12.20 -1.95
N ARG A 360 -8.93 13.49 -1.75
CA ARG A 360 -9.03 14.14 -0.44
C ARG A 360 -10.50 14.37 -0.10
N PHE A 361 -10.83 14.23 1.17
CA PHE A 361 -12.16 14.52 1.71
C PHE A 361 -12.00 15.50 2.88
N GLY A 362 -12.79 16.57 2.89
CA GLY A 362 -12.81 17.55 3.98
C GLY A 362 -13.71 17.15 5.15
N PRO A 363 -13.57 17.79 6.32
CA PRO A 363 -14.53 17.65 7.41
C PRO A 363 -15.95 17.99 6.96
N GLY A 364 -16.91 17.09 7.21
CA GLY A 364 -18.32 17.30 6.84
C GLY A 364 -18.65 17.14 5.34
N GLU A 365 -17.65 16.86 4.49
CA GLU A 365 -17.91 16.40 3.11
C GLU A 365 -18.51 15.00 3.17
N THR A 366 -19.43 14.69 2.25
CA THR A 366 -19.90 13.31 2.12
C THR A 366 -18.74 12.43 1.67
N VAL A 367 -18.26 11.55 2.56
CA VAL A 367 -17.17 10.61 2.29
C VAL A 367 -17.71 9.41 1.51
N THR A 368 -18.17 9.68 0.29
CA THR A 368 -18.62 8.68 -0.66
C THR A 368 -18.12 9.04 -2.06
N LEU A 369 -18.05 8.04 -2.93
CA LEU A 369 -17.87 8.27 -4.36
C LEU A 369 -19.24 8.27 -5.02
N ALA A 370 -19.47 9.23 -5.92
CA ALA A 370 -20.63 9.17 -6.79
C ALA A 370 -20.49 7.94 -7.70
N PRO A 371 -21.55 7.14 -7.89
CA PRO A 371 -21.52 6.05 -8.85
C PRO A 371 -21.19 6.61 -10.25
N PRO A 372 -20.44 5.86 -11.09
CA PRO A 372 -20.16 6.29 -12.45
C PRO A 372 -21.47 6.52 -13.20
N VAL A 373 -21.58 7.65 -13.92
CA VAL A 373 -22.70 7.84 -14.85
C VAL A 373 -22.46 6.89 -16.03
N GLY A 374 -23.46 6.05 -16.31
CA GLY A 374 -23.38 4.92 -17.25
C GLY A 374 -23.20 5.29 -18.71
#